data_AF-A0ABD2VY28-F1
#
_entry.id   AF-A0ABD2VY28-F1
#
_cell.length_a   1.000
_cell.length_b   1.000
_cell.length_c   1.000
_cell.angle_alpha   90.00
_cell.angle_beta   90.00
_cell.angle_gamma   90.00
#
_symmetry.space_group_name_H-M   'P 1'
#
loop_
_entity.id
_entity.type
_entity.pdbx_description
1 polymer ?
#
loop_
_entity_poly.entity_id
_entity_poly.type
_entity_poly.pdbx_seq_one_letter_code
_entity_poly.pdbx_strand_id
1 'polypeptide(L)'
;MIIRLLLKHGADQNPTNEDGATLLHFICQKCPYDYPTILTLFQSVDELQLTVQIDAQDKRGDTSLLLALKNGKDIRTVQRGANPSLANEKGLTPLHIICQSDLNAYSLRLFFEFNEEIEKTVQIDARDNEGNTPLHLAISCGNLEMIELLLRRSTDPCLANAKGLTPLLLIARREVHDDMMSVFLSINEKRQQTVGIDARDDSGRTALEWAVTRYFPLAVKILLRRGADLSGFVFPVPSDSDRYWDNNRQGNNNLDKGRSVTKLTAATGLLATVELLETRGYKLDRDDALKFMGFFDKYGLYESTDFSTSKEVDDLVDSLFKQMAKKPTYMDYFKFASSYKLRKILHECREACSLLLCEKVSTKFFRDWALDPFKELMHYRLPTECCEIVFKKLKNKDLFNICLAAAGRSSRQ
;
A
#
# COMPACT_ATOMS: atom_id res chain seq x y z
N MET A 1 -21.06 -37.03 23.48
CA MET A 1 -21.85 -37.90 24.40
C MET A 1 -22.33 -37.15 25.63
N ILE A 2 -21.46 -36.42 26.36
CA ILE A 2 -21.83 -35.70 27.60
C ILE A 2 -22.88 -34.59 27.35
N ILE A 3 -22.68 -33.71 26.35
CA ILE A 3 -23.63 -32.61 26.05
C ILE A 3 -25.06 -33.14 25.84
N ARG A 4 -25.22 -34.16 24.99
CA ARG A 4 -26.53 -34.78 24.70
C ARG A 4 -27.19 -35.33 25.97
N LEU A 5 -26.43 -35.99 26.84
CA LEU A 5 -26.95 -36.53 28.09
C LEU A 5 -27.43 -35.41 29.02
N LEU A 6 -26.65 -34.35 29.16
CA LEU A 6 -27.01 -33.19 29.99
C LEU A 6 -28.30 -32.51 29.49
N LEU A 7 -28.40 -32.26 28.18
CA LEU A 7 -29.60 -31.65 27.59
C LEU A 7 -30.84 -32.54 27.73
N LYS A 8 -30.70 -33.88 27.58
CA LYS A 8 -31.80 -34.83 27.83
C LYS A 8 -32.29 -34.83 29.27
N HIS A 9 -31.44 -34.50 30.23
CA HIS A 9 -31.78 -34.38 31.64
C HIS A 9 -32.17 -32.95 32.06
N GLY A 10 -32.44 -32.05 31.10
CA GLY A 10 -32.95 -30.71 31.37
C GLY A 10 -31.90 -29.67 31.78
N ALA A 11 -30.62 -29.91 31.48
CA ALA A 11 -29.61 -28.88 31.63
C ALA A 11 -29.93 -27.68 30.71
N ASP A 12 -29.76 -26.47 31.23
CA ASP A 12 -29.87 -25.24 30.44
C ASP A 12 -28.82 -25.24 29.32
N GLN A 13 -29.27 -24.97 28.09
CA GLN A 13 -28.45 -24.87 26.89
C GLN A 13 -27.85 -23.48 26.67
N ASN A 14 -28.30 -22.46 27.41
CA ASN A 14 -27.84 -21.07 27.31
C ASN A 14 -27.19 -20.50 28.59
N PRO A 15 -26.46 -21.28 29.42
CA PRO A 15 -25.82 -20.72 30.59
C PRO A 15 -24.71 -19.76 30.14
N THR A 16 -24.60 -18.63 30.84
CA THR A 16 -23.51 -17.67 30.65
C THR A 16 -22.57 -17.74 31.85
N ASN A 17 -21.27 -17.62 31.61
CA ASN A 17 -20.30 -17.41 32.68
C ASN A 17 -20.25 -15.92 33.10
N GLU A 18 -19.35 -15.57 34.01
CA GLU A 18 -19.14 -14.19 34.44
C GLU A 18 -18.79 -13.23 33.29
N ASP A 19 -18.27 -13.74 32.16
CA ASP A 19 -17.92 -12.98 30.96
C ASP A 19 -19.05 -12.94 29.92
N GLY A 20 -20.25 -13.39 30.25
CA GLY A 20 -21.35 -13.48 29.29
C GLY A 20 -21.16 -14.56 28.22
N ALA A 21 -20.10 -15.38 28.30
CA ALA A 21 -19.80 -16.40 27.32
C ALA A 21 -20.74 -17.61 27.51
N THR A 22 -21.46 -17.94 26.44
CA THR A 22 -22.33 -19.12 26.37
C THR A 22 -21.54 -20.38 26.01
N LEU A 23 -22.18 -21.56 26.11
CA LEU A 23 -21.62 -22.84 25.65
C LEU A 23 -21.09 -22.77 24.20
N LEU A 24 -21.80 -22.09 23.29
CA LEU A 24 -21.37 -21.94 21.90
C LEU A 24 -20.06 -21.14 21.79
N HIS A 25 -19.85 -20.11 22.61
CA HIS A 25 -18.61 -19.34 22.62
C HIS A 25 -17.42 -20.26 22.96
N PHE A 26 -17.57 -21.10 23.98
CA PHE A 26 -16.53 -22.04 24.37
C PHE A 26 -16.21 -23.06 23.27
N ILE A 27 -17.23 -23.60 22.60
CA ILE A 27 -17.04 -24.55 21.49
C ILE A 27 -16.29 -23.87 20.33
N CYS A 28 -16.62 -22.62 20.02
CA CYS A 28 -15.98 -21.85 18.95
C CYS A 28 -14.57 -21.38 19.32
N GLN A 29 -14.28 -21.19 20.61
CA GLN A 29 -12.97 -20.81 21.14
C GLN A 29 -12.00 -22.01 21.27
N LYS A 30 -12.51 -23.21 21.58
CA LYS A 30 -11.72 -24.44 21.75
C LYS A 30 -11.28 -25.02 20.39
N CYS A 31 -10.31 -25.93 20.41
CA CYS A 31 -9.57 -26.53 19.27
C CYS A 31 -10.27 -26.52 17.89
N PRO A 32 -9.61 -26.10 16.80
CA PRO A 32 -10.20 -25.99 15.44
C PRO A 32 -10.86 -27.27 14.91
N TYR A 33 -10.47 -28.45 15.41
CA TYR A 33 -10.99 -29.76 14.99
C TYR A 33 -12.20 -30.26 15.78
N ASP A 34 -12.72 -29.49 16.74
CA ASP A 34 -13.86 -29.89 17.58
C ASP A 34 -15.23 -29.74 16.88
N TYR A 35 -15.29 -30.15 15.61
CA TYR A 35 -16.51 -30.25 14.81
C TYR A 35 -17.55 -31.23 15.36
N PRO A 36 -17.17 -32.39 15.94
CA PRO A 36 -18.16 -33.32 16.47
C PRO A 36 -19.00 -32.72 17.60
N THR A 37 -18.41 -31.84 18.42
CA THR A 37 -19.09 -31.25 19.58
C THR A 37 -20.17 -30.26 19.16
N ILE A 38 -19.89 -29.40 18.18
CA ILE A 38 -20.89 -28.43 17.70
C ILE A 38 -22.05 -29.11 16.98
N LEU A 39 -21.76 -30.14 16.16
CA LEU A 39 -22.79 -30.93 15.49
C LEU A 39 -23.64 -31.70 16.50
N THR A 40 -23.01 -32.30 17.52
CA THR A 40 -23.74 -33.02 18.58
C THR A 40 -24.66 -32.08 19.35
N LEU A 41 -24.19 -30.86 19.65
CA LEU A 41 -25.00 -29.84 20.32
C LEU A 41 -26.22 -29.51 19.46
N PHE A 42 -26.02 -29.14 18.20
CA PHE A 42 -27.11 -28.74 17.31
C PHE A 42 -28.09 -29.88 17.02
N GLN A 43 -27.62 -31.10 16.81
CA GLN A 43 -28.49 -32.28 16.67
C GLN A 43 -29.33 -32.51 17.94
N SER A 44 -28.72 -32.40 19.12
CA SER A 44 -29.44 -32.61 20.39
C SER A 44 -30.48 -31.52 20.64
N VAL A 45 -30.18 -30.28 20.27
CA VAL A 45 -31.08 -29.13 20.39
C VAL A 45 -32.27 -29.28 19.44
N ASP A 46 -32.05 -29.72 18.20
CA ASP A 46 -33.12 -30.02 17.25
C ASP A 46 -34.00 -31.20 17.73
N GLU A 47 -33.38 -32.30 18.16
CA GLU A 47 -34.07 -33.49 18.68
C GLU A 47 -34.98 -33.16 19.87
N LEU A 48 -34.54 -32.24 20.73
CA LEU A 48 -35.25 -31.85 21.95
C LEU A 48 -36.11 -30.60 21.77
N GLN A 49 -36.18 -30.03 20.56
CA GLN A 49 -36.89 -28.77 20.26
C GLN A 49 -36.49 -27.61 21.19
N LEU A 50 -35.21 -27.55 21.55
CA LEU A 50 -34.65 -26.50 22.39
C LEU A 50 -34.23 -25.30 21.53
N THR A 51 -34.19 -24.11 22.13
CA THR A 51 -33.70 -22.89 21.47
C THR A 51 -32.35 -22.49 22.02
N VAL A 52 -31.36 -22.31 21.15
CA VAL A 52 -30.03 -21.83 21.53
C VAL A 52 -29.88 -20.35 21.15
N GLN A 53 -29.29 -19.55 22.04
CA GLN A 53 -28.97 -18.14 21.77
C GLN A 53 -27.71 -18.04 20.90
N ILE A 54 -27.91 -18.10 19.58
CA ILE A 54 -26.83 -18.12 18.58
C ILE A 54 -26.10 -16.76 18.52
N ASP A 55 -26.84 -15.67 18.69
CA ASP A 55 -26.34 -14.30 18.59
C ASP A 55 -26.04 -13.67 19.96
N ALA A 56 -25.96 -14.46 21.03
CA ALA A 56 -25.48 -13.98 22.31
C ALA A 56 -24.06 -13.39 22.16
N GLN A 57 -23.80 -12.30 22.86
CA GLN A 57 -22.51 -11.60 22.85
C GLN A 57 -21.83 -11.77 24.22
N ASP A 58 -20.55 -12.13 24.20
CA ASP A 58 -19.70 -12.08 25.40
C ASP A 58 -19.42 -10.61 25.83
N LYS A 59 -18.69 -10.41 26.93
CA LYS A 59 -18.24 -9.09 27.42
C LYS A 59 -17.44 -8.26 26.42
N ARG A 60 -16.94 -8.83 25.33
CA ARG A 60 -16.22 -8.10 24.26
C ARG A 60 -17.13 -7.83 23.06
N GLY A 61 -18.41 -8.18 23.16
CA GLY A 61 -19.36 -8.15 22.06
C GLY A 61 -19.16 -9.29 21.05
N ASP A 62 -18.24 -10.22 21.28
CA ASP A 62 -18.00 -11.30 20.31
C ASP A 62 -19.16 -12.29 20.35
N THR A 63 -19.71 -12.60 19.18
CA THR A 63 -20.63 -13.73 19.01
C THR A 63 -19.87 -15.03 18.81
N SER A 64 -20.57 -16.15 18.91
CA SER A 64 -19.99 -17.45 18.55
C SER A 64 -19.52 -17.52 17.09
N LEU A 65 -20.22 -16.87 16.16
CA LEU A 65 -19.80 -16.76 14.75
C LEU A 65 -18.49 -15.96 14.61
N LEU A 66 -18.34 -14.84 15.32
CA LEU A 66 -17.11 -14.04 15.30
C LEU A 66 -15.92 -14.84 15.84
N LEU A 67 -16.09 -15.55 16.96
CA LEU A 67 -15.04 -16.41 17.52
C LEU A 67 -14.67 -17.56 16.57
N ALA A 68 -15.66 -18.17 15.92
CA ALA A 68 -15.43 -19.23 14.96
C ALA A 68 -14.58 -18.76 13.78
N LEU A 69 -14.88 -17.58 13.22
CA LEU A 69 -14.12 -16.96 12.14
C LEU A 69 -12.69 -16.60 12.58
N LYS A 70 -12.52 -16.00 13.78
CA LYS A 70 -11.20 -15.67 14.32
C LYS A 70 -10.30 -16.89 14.49
N ASN A 71 -10.88 -18.05 14.81
CA ASN A 71 -10.15 -19.30 15.05
C ASN A 71 -10.11 -20.24 13.83
N GLY A 72 -10.58 -19.79 12.66
CA GLY A 72 -10.57 -20.57 11.42
C GLY A 72 -11.45 -21.82 11.42
N LYS A 73 -12.56 -21.79 12.14
CA LYS A 73 -13.59 -22.83 12.13
C LYS A 73 -14.40 -22.78 10.83
N ASP A 74 -14.94 -23.93 10.41
CA ASP A 74 -15.88 -23.97 9.29
C ASP A 74 -17.16 -23.18 9.62
N ILE A 75 -17.37 -22.12 8.85
CA ILE A 75 -18.50 -21.19 8.91
C ILE A 75 -19.84 -21.93 8.91
N ARG A 76 -19.97 -22.99 8.11
CA ARG A 76 -21.23 -23.75 7.96
C ARG A 76 -21.69 -24.39 9.26
N THR A 77 -20.75 -24.69 10.15
CA THR A 77 -21.04 -25.39 11.39
C THR A 77 -21.62 -24.48 12.46
N VAL A 78 -21.37 -23.17 12.36
CA VAL A 78 -21.76 -22.17 13.37
C VAL A 78 -22.87 -21.23 12.87
N GLN A 79 -23.09 -21.15 11.56
CA GLN A 79 -24.01 -20.20 10.95
C GLN A 79 -25.44 -20.74 10.85
N ARG A 80 -26.04 -21.14 11.98
CA ARG A 80 -27.44 -21.62 12.04
C ARG A 80 -28.46 -20.49 12.17
N GLY A 81 -28.50 -19.60 11.18
CA GLY A 81 -29.30 -18.38 11.31
C GLY A 81 -28.71 -17.40 12.33
N ALA A 82 -27.40 -17.46 12.55
CA ALA A 82 -26.64 -16.37 13.18
C ALA A 82 -26.82 -15.08 12.36
N ASN A 83 -26.81 -13.92 13.00
CA ASN A 83 -26.82 -12.63 12.31
C ASN A 83 -25.44 -12.36 11.68
N PRO A 84 -25.34 -12.32 10.33
CA PRO A 84 -24.05 -12.15 9.65
C PRO A 84 -23.47 -10.72 9.77
N SER A 85 -24.23 -9.80 10.36
CA SER A 85 -23.89 -8.38 10.45
C SER A 85 -23.72 -7.91 11.89
N LEU A 86 -23.83 -8.79 12.89
CA LEU A 86 -23.69 -8.38 14.29
C LEU A 86 -22.22 -8.05 14.61
N ALA A 87 -21.99 -6.82 15.06
CA ALA A 87 -20.67 -6.30 15.39
C ALA A 87 -20.34 -6.50 16.86
N ASN A 88 -19.06 -6.73 17.17
CA ASN A 88 -18.56 -6.71 18.55
C ASN A 88 -18.29 -5.29 19.06
N GLU A 89 -17.74 -5.15 20.27
CA GLU A 89 -17.45 -3.84 20.88
C GLU A 89 -16.44 -2.99 20.08
N LYS A 90 -15.65 -3.61 19.20
CA LYS A 90 -14.74 -2.91 18.29
C LYS A 90 -15.41 -2.48 16.98
N GLY A 91 -16.71 -2.76 16.82
CA GLY A 91 -17.44 -2.56 15.57
C GLY A 91 -17.12 -3.63 14.50
N LEU A 92 -16.40 -4.70 14.85
CA LEU A 92 -16.01 -5.72 13.88
C LEU A 92 -17.17 -6.68 13.63
N THR A 93 -17.65 -6.71 12.39
CA THR A 93 -18.62 -7.71 11.89
C THR A 93 -17.90 -8.97 11.42
N PRO A 94 -18.62 -10.09 11.18
CA PRO A 94 -18.06 -11.29 10.56
C PRO A 94 -17.23 -11.00 9.30
N LEU A 95 -17.68 -10.07 8.47
CA LEU A 95 -16.99 -9.69 7.23
C LEU A 95 -15.65 -9.00 7.50
N HIS A 96 -15.55 -8.19 8.55
CA HIS A 96 -14.27 -7.61 8.99
C HIS A 96 -13.28 -8.69 9.40
N ILE A 97 -13.72 -9.66 10.20
CA ILE A 97 -12.86 -10.76 10.68
C ILE A 97 -12.33 -11.58 9.49
N ILE A 98 -13.20 -11.93 8.54
CA ILE A 98 -12.79 -12.67 7.34
C ILE A 98 -11.70 -11.89 6.57
N CYS A 99 -11.89 -10.58 6.40
CA CYS A 99 -10.95 -9.75 5.63
C CYS A 99 -9.65 -9.41 6.39
N GLN A 100 -9.65 -9.50 7.72
CA GLN A 100 -8.46 -9.26 8.57
C GLN A 100 -7.60 -10.51 8.76
N SER A 101 -8.23 -11.69 8.79
CA SER A 101 -7.55 -12.95 9.06
C SER A 101 -6.75 -13.47 7.86
N ASP A 102 -5.81 -14.38 8.12
CA ASP A 102 -5.15 -15.20 7.07
C ASP A 102 -6.10 -16.21 6.41
N LEU A 103 -7.42 -16.10 6.65
CA LEU A 103 -8.40 -16.89 5.91
C LEU A 103 -8.27 -16.60 4.42
N ASN A 104 -8.54 -17.62 3.63
CA ASN A 104 -8.52 -17.50 2.19
C ASN A 104 -9.80 -16.86 1.67
N ALA A 105 -9.78 -16.44 0.40
CA ALA A 105 -10.96 -15.92 -0.27
C ALA A 105 -12.11 -16.94 -0.35
N TYR A 106 -11.83 -18.24 -0.16
CA TYR A 106 -12.85 -19.28 -0.11
C TYR A 106 -13.79 -19.12 1.10
N SER A 107 -13.28 -18.74 2.28
CA SER A 107 -14.14 -18.41 3.44
C SER A 107 -15.09 -17.25 3.14
N LEU A 108 -14.64 -16.23 2.41
CA LEU A 108 -15.47 -15.11 1.99
C LEU A 108 -16.57 -15.53 0.99
N ARG A 109 -16.24 -16.39 0.03
CA ARG A 109 -17.22 -16.94 -0.93
C ARG A 109 -18.29 -17.74 -0.21
N LEU A 110 -17.88 -18.70 0.63
CA LEU A 110 -18.81 -19.51 1.43
C LEU A 110 -19.70 -18.65 2.31
N PHE A 111 -19.14 -17.61 2.94
CA PHE A 111 -19.92 -16.71 3.78
C PHE A 111 -21.03 -16.00 3.00
N PHE A 112 -20.75 -15.53 1.77
CA PHE A 112 -21.79 -14.94 0.93
C PHE A 112 -22.80 -15.97 0.43
N GLU A 113 -22.32 -17.07 -0.17
CA GLU A 113 -23.19 -18.13 -0.71
C GLU A 113 -24.17 -18.66 0.33
N PHE A 114 -23.68 -18.93 1.55
CA PHE A 114 -24.50 -19.41 2.64
C PHE A 114 -25.55 -18.39 3.09
N ASN A 115 -25.17 -17.11 3.25
CA ASN A 115 -26.14 -16.08 3.63
C ASN A 115 -27.18 -15.81 2.55
N GLU A 116 -26.84 -15.97 1.27
CA GLU A 116 -27.78 -15.91 0.16
C GLU A 116 -28.78 -17.08 0.21
N GLU A 117 -28.30 -18.30 0.49
CA GLU A 117 -29.13 -19.50 0.63
C GLU A 117 -30.18 -19.36 1.74
N ILE A 118 -29.81 -18.74 2.87
CA ILE A 118 -30.72 -18.51 4.01
C ILE A 118 -31.38 -17.12 3.99
N GLU A 119 -31.33 -16.41 2.86
CA GLU A 119 -31.96 -15.10 2.63
C GLU A 119 -31.60 -14.03 3.69
N LYS A 120 -30.38 -14.08 4.23
CA LYS A 120 -29.88 -13.10 5.20
C LYS A 120 -29.09 -11.98 4.54
N THR A 121 -29.48 -10.75 4.84
CA THR A 121 -28.74 -9.56 4.39
C THR A 121 -27.43 -9.40 5.15
N VAL A 122 -26.33 -9.31 4.41
CA VAL A 122 -25.00 -8.98 4.92
C VAL A 122 -24.74 -7.49 4.74
N GLN A 123 -24.40 -6.79 5.83
CA GLN A 123 -23.96 -5.40 5.78
C GLN A 123 -22.50 -5.33 5.30
N ILE A 124 -22.33 -5.17 3.99
CA ILE A 124 -21.02 -5.21 3.32
C ILE A 124 -20.15 -4.00 3.66
N ASP A 125 -20.78 -2.83 3.85
CA ASP A 125 -20.14 -1.54 4.12
C ASP A 125 -20.19 -1.11 5.60
N ALA A 126 -20.44 -2.07 6.50
CA ALA A 126 -20.36 -1.79 7.93
C ALA A 126 -18.98 -1.22 8.29
N ARG A 127 -18.93 -0.33 9.29
CA ARG A 127 -17.70 0.34 9.72
C ARG A 127 -17.34 -0.08 11.14
N ASP A 128 -16.08 -0.43 11.34
CA ASP A 128 -15.52 -0.64 12.67
C ASP A 128 -15.31 0.69 13.43
N ASN A 129 -14.82 0.64 14.66
CA ASN A 129 -14.59 1.84 15.48
C ASN A 129 -13.49 2.77 14.92
N GLU A 130 -12.65 2.28 14.00
CA GLU A 130 -11.68 3.09 13.25
C GLU A 130 -12.27 3.59 11.91
N GLY A 131 -13.55 3.35 11.68
CA GLY A 131 -14.26 3.69 10.46
C GLY A 131 -13.87 2.82 9.25
N ASN A 132 -13.07 1.77 9.43
CA ASN A 132 -12.69 0.88 8.34
C ASN A 132 -13.90 0.04 7.94
N THR A 133 -14.13 -0.11 6.63
CA THR A 133 -15.02 -1.16 6.10
C THR A 133 -14.23 -2.45 5.87
N PRO A 134 -14.89 -3.61 5.65
CA PRO A 134 -14.21 -4.84 5.29
C PRO A 134 -13.28 -4.71 4.07
N LEU A 135 -13.62 -3.84 3.11
CA LEU A 135 -12.76 -3.54 1.97
C LEU A 135 -11.45 -2.84 2.38
N HIS A 136 -11.48 -1.96 3.38
CA HIS A 136 -10.26 -1.34 3.93
C HIS A 136 -9.32 -2.40 4.53
N LEU A 137 -9.88 -3.37 5.24
CA LEU A 137 -9.12 -4.47 5.83
C LEU A 137 -8.55 -5.40 4.76
N ALA A 138 -9.35 -5.79 3.76
CA ALA A 138 -8.88 -6.61 2.63
C ALA A 138 -7.74 -5.94 1.86
N ILE A 139 -7.85 -4.62 1.62
CA ILE A 139 -6.78 -3.80 1.02
C ILE A 139 -5.54 -3.79 1.92
N SER A 140 -5.70 -3.63 3.24
CA SER A 140 -4.59 -3.61 4.20
C SER A 140 -3.86 -4.96 4.28
N CYS A 141 -4.58 -6.08 4.17
CA CYS A 141 -4.01 -7.42 4.11
C CYS A 141 -3.36 -7.74 2.75
N GLY A 142 -3.76 -7.05 1.67
CA GLY A 142 -3.19 -7.27 0.34
C GLY A 142 -3.78 -8.44 -0.44
N ASN A 143 -4.92 -8.97 -0.01
CA ASN A 143 -5.54 -10.13 -0.64
C ASN A 143 -6.39 -9.68 -1.85
N LEU A 144 -5.80 -9.68 -3.04
CA LEU A 144 -6.45 -9.28 -4.29
C LEU A 144 -7.75 -10.04 -4.57
N GLU A 145 -7.81 -11.33 -4.24
CA GLU A 145 -9.00 -12.15 -4.47
C GLU A 145 -10.14 -11.74 -3.54
N MET A 146 -9.85 -11.43 -2.27
CA MET A 146 -10.87 -10.88 -1.36
C MET A 146 -11.37 -9.52 -1.82
N ILE A 147 -10.47 -8.64 -2.27
CA ILE A 147 -10.84 -7.32 -2.80
C ILE A 147 -11.77 -7.48 -4.01
N GLU A 148 -11.45 -8.38 -4.93
CA GLU A 148 -12.29 -8.64 -6.09
C GLU A 148 -13.66 -9.18 -5.71
N LEU A 149 -13.74 -10.13 -4.76
CA LEU A 149 -15.00 -10.68 -4.28
C LEU A 149 -15.87 -9.62 -3.61
N LEU A 150 -15.28 -8.77 -2.74
CA LEU A 150 -16.01 -7.68 -2.10
C LEU A 150 -16.52 -6.67 -3.12
N LEU A 151 -15.68 -6.22 -4.06
CA LEU A 151 -16.10 -5.27 -5.10
C LEU A 151 -17.18 -5.84 -6.03
N ARG A 152 -17.24 -7.17 -6.22
CA ARG A 152 -18.34 -7.81 -6.96
C ARG A 152 -19.66 -7.80 -6.20
N ARG A 153 -19.63 -7.66 -4.88
CA ARG A 153 -20.79 -7.29 -4.06
C ARG A 153 -20.91 -5.77 -4.06
N SER A 154 -22.09 -5.20 -3.87
CA SER A 154 -22.36 -3.76 -4.03
C SER A 154 -21.74 -2.88 -2.94
N THR A 155 -20.43 -3.01 -2.74
CA THR A 155 -19.56 -2.27 -1.82
C THR A 155 -19.33 -0.88 -2.36
N ASP A 156 -19.48 0.15 -1.53
CA ASP A 156 -19.13 1.52 -1.89
C ASP A 156 -17.59 1.74 -1.88
N PRO A 157 -16.97 2.02 -3.04
CA PRO A 157 -15.52 2.20 -3.14
C PRO A 157 -15.02 3.56 -2.61
N CYS A 158 -15.92 4.45 -2.17
CA CYS A 158 -15.61 5.82 -1.76
C CYS A 158 -15.71 6.07 -0.25
N LEU A 159 -16.13 5.09 0.55
CA LEU A 159 -16.23 5.26 2.01
C LEU A 159 -14.84 5.51 2.60
N ALA A 160 -14.66 6.64 3.28
CA ALA A 160 -13.40 6.99 3.93
C ALA A 160 -13.40 6.54 5.40
N ASN A 161 -12.33 5.94 5.91
CA ASN A 161 -12.24 5.58 7.33
C ASN A 161 -12.08 6.80 8.27
N ALA A 162 -11.86 6.60 9.57
CA ALA A 162 -11.73 7.70 10.54
C ALA A 162 -10.48 8.59 10.36
N LYS A 163 -9.63 8.29 9.37
CA LYS A 163 -8.47 9.13 8.96
C LYS A 163 -8.71 9.81 7.60
N GLY A 164 -9.95 9.79 7.09
CA GLY A 164 -10.28 10.27 5.76
C GLY A 164 -9.76 9.40 4.62
N LEU A 165 -9.24 8.19 4.90
CA LEU A 165 -8.65 7.34 3.88
C LEU A 165 -9.73 6.52 3.19
N THR A 166 -9.97 6.80 1.91
CA THR A 166 -10.76 5.94 1.01
C THR A 166 -9.97 4.68 0.64
N PRO A 167 -10.63 3.62 0.11
CA PRO A 167 -9.95 2.47 -0.49
C PRO A 167 -8.84 2.85 -1.47
N LEU A 168 -9.06 3.82 -2.36
CA LEU A 168 -8.03 4.25 -3.32
C LEU A 168 -6.83 4.92 -2.63
N LEU A 169 -7.08 5.77 -1.63
CA LEU A 169 -6.03 6.40 -0.83
C LEU A 169 -5.21 5.35 -0.06
N LEU A 170 -5.88 4.35 0.52
CA LEU A 170 -5.19 3.22 1.16
C LEU A 170 -4.31 2.48 0.16
N ILE A 171 -4.81 2.16 -1.04
CA ILE A 171 -4.03 1.50 -2.09
C ILE A 171 -2.80 2.34 -2.47
N ALA A 172 -2.95 3.64 -2.68
CA ALA A 172 -1.84 4.54 -3.01
C ALA A 172 -0.79 4.63 -1.89
N ARG A 173 -1.20 4.44 -0.63
CA ARG A 173 -0.31 4.43 0.53
C ARG A 173 0.45 3.11 0.72
N ARG A 174 0.05 2.01 0.08
CA ARG A 174 0.69 0.69 0.26
C ARG A 174 2.04 0.60 -0.43
N GLU A 175 2.97 -0.14 0.17
CA GLU A 175 4.33 -0.36 -0.34
C GLU A 175 4.43 -1.40 -1.46
N VAL A 176 3.35 -2.12 -1.71
CA VAL A 176 3.37 -3.24 -2.63
C VAL A 176 3.15 -2.72 -4.06
N HIS A 177 4.16 -2.89 -4.90
CA HIS A 177 4.04 -2.75 -6.36
C HIS A 177 3.26 -3.93 -6.94
N ASP A 178 1.98 -4.05 -6.59
CA ASP A 178 1.06 -5.01 -7.16
C ASP A 178 0.07 -4.33 -8.11
N ASP A 179 -0.67 -5.15 -8.85
CA ASP A 179 -1.69 -4.66 -9.78
C ASP A 179 -2.97 -4.20 -9.05
N MET A 180 -2.96 -4.03 -7.72
CA MET A 180 -4.17 -3.75 -6.92
C MET A 180 -4.89 -2.49 -7.37
N MET A 181 -4.17 -1.39 -7.63
CA MET A 181 -4.79 -0.16 -8.11
C MET A 181 -5.48 -0.39 -9.46
N SER A 182 -4.86 -1.14 -10.38
CA SER A 182 -5.44 -1.49 -11.67
C SER A 182 -6.68 -2.37 -11.51
N VAL A 183 -6.62 -3.39 -10.65
CA VAL A 183 -7.73 -4.31 -10.37
C VAL A 183 -8.90 -3.56 -9.73
N PHE A 184 -8.64 -2.78 -8.68
CA PHE A 184 -9.64 -1.97 -7.99
C PHE A 184 -10.37 -1.03 -8.95
N LEU A 185 -9.63 -0.24 -9.74
CA LEU A 185 -10.21 0.71 -10.68
C LEU A 185 -10.93 0.03 -11.85
N SER A 186 -10.41 -1.10 -12.36
CA SER A 186 -11.03 -1.85 -13.46
C SER A 186 -12.33 -2.53 -13.05
N ILE A 187 -12.42 -3.08 -11.83
CA ILE A 187 -13.65 -3.69 -11.34
C ILE A 187 -14.72 -2.63 -11.12
N ASN A 188 -14.39 -1.51 -10.47
CA ASN A 188 -15.34 -0.43 -10.25
C ASN A 188 -15.86 0.17 -11.57
N GLU A 189 -14.98 0.33 -12.56
CA GLU A 189 -15.34 0.77 -13.92
C GLU A 189 -16.33 -0.21 -14.59
N LYS A 190 -16.06 -1.52 -14.55
CA LYS A 190 -16.99 -2.55 -15.07
C LYS A 190 -18.34 -2.54 -14.36
N ARG A 191 -18.36 -2.16 -13.09
CA ARG A 191 -19.57 -2.05 -12.27
C ARG A 191 -20.25 -0.68 -12.36
N GLN A 192 -19.69 0.24 -13.15
CA GLN A 192 -20.18 1.61 -13.27
C GLN A 192 -20.22 2.36 -11.91
N GLN A 193 -19.32 1.99 -11.00
CA GLN A 193 -19.16 2.66 -9.72
C GLN A 193 -18.17 3.82 -9.87
N THR A 194 -18.58 5.01 -9.43
CA THR A 194 -17.71 6.18 -9.43
C THR A 194 -16.71 6.06 -8.30
N VAL A 195 -15.42 6.21 -8.61
CA VAL A 195 -14.34 6.25 -7.63
C VAL A 195 -13.86 7.69 -7.53
N GLY A 196 -13.82 8.26 -6.33
CA GLY A 196 -13.25 9.58 -6.08
C GLY A 196 -11.73 9.58 -6.27
N ILE A 197 -11.26 9.83 -7.49
CA ILE A 197 -9.82 9.86 -7.84
C ILE A 197 -9.07 10.93 -7.04
N ASP A 198 -9.70 12.11 -6.91
CA ASP A 198 -9.14 13.27 -6.21
C ASP A 198 -9.70 13.43 -4.78
N ALA A 199 -10.25 12.36 -4.20
CA ALA A 199 -10.64 12.35 -2.80
C ALA A 199 -9.42 12.66 -1.92
N ARG A 200 -9.65 13.48 -0.90
CA ARG A 200 -8.62 13.94 0.05
C ARG A 200 -8.80 13.27 1.40
N ASP A 201 -7.69 12.87 2.01
CA ASP A 201 -7.66 12.44 3.40
C ASP A 201 -7.74 13.62 4.39
N ASP A 202 -7.72 13.34 5.69
CA ASP A 202 -7.78 14.37 6.73
C ASP A 202 -6.55 15.30 6.74
N SER A 203 -5.45 14.89 6.09
CA SER A 203 -4.26 15.74 5.86
C SER A 203 -4.38 16.58 4.58
N GLY A 204 -5.51 16.49 3.88
CA GLY A 204 -5.74 17.17 2.61
C GLY A 204 -5.06 16.51 1.41
N ARG A 205 -4.48 15.30 1.56
CA ARG A 205 -3.70 14.61 0.51
C ARG A 205 -4.58 13.73 -0.38
N THR A 206 -4.35 13.79 -1.69
CA THR A 206 -4.96 12.93 -2.72
C THR A 206 -4.18 11.64 -2.93
N ALA A 207 -4.79 10.67 -3.63
CA ALA A 207 -4.09 9.44 -4.02
C ALA A 207 -2.87 9.72 -4.92
N LEU A 208 -2.94 10.76 -5.76
CA LEU A 208 -1.82 11.17 -6.61
C LEU A 208 -0.66 11.69 -5.77
N GLU A 209 -0.92 12.55 -4.79
CA GLU A 209 0.11 13.09 -3.89
C GLU A 209 0.76 11.99 -3.05
N TRP A 210 -0.02 11.01 -2.57
CA TRP A 210 0.53 9.81 -1.93
C TRP A 210 1.43 9.01 -2.88
N ALA A 211 0.99 8.76 -4.11
CA ALA A 211 1.79 8.04 -5.11
C ALA A 211 3.09 8.78 -5.48
N VAL A 212 3.06 10.12 -5.54
CA VAL A 212 4.24 10.95 -5.81
C VAL A 212 5.20 10.95 -4.62
N THR A 213 4.71 11.16 -3.39
CA THR A 213 5.54 11.14 -2.16
C THR A 213 6.29 9.83 -1.98
N ARG A 214 5.69 8.72 -2.43
CA ARG A 214 6.27 7.38 -2.38
C ARG A 214 7.08 7.02 -3.62
N TYR A 215 7.06 7.87 -4.65
CA TYR A 215 7.76 7.68 -5.92
C TYR A 215 7.34 6.41 -6.65
N PHE A 216 6.03 6.19 -6.73
CA PHE A 216 5.43 5.04 -7.40
C PHE A 216 4.92 5.44 -8.79
N PRO A 217 5.79 5.45 -9.81
CA PRO A 217 5.44 6.01 -11.12
C PRO A 217 4.34 5.22 -11.81
N LEU A 218 4.16 3.93 -11.49
CA LEU A 218 3.06 3.14 -12.04
C LEU A 218 1.70 3.58 -11.48
N ALA A 219 1.62 3.86 -10.17
CA ALA A 219 0.41 4.41 -9.55
C ALA A 219 0.11 5.82 -10.07
N VAL A 220 1.13 6.69 -10.16
CA VAL A 220 1.03 8.03 -10.78
C VAL A 220 0.49 7.92 -12.20
N LYS A 221 1.06 7.02 -13.03
CA LYS A 221 0.61 6.79 -14.40
C LYS A 221 -0.85 6.36 -14.47
N ILE A 222 -1.30 5.49 -13.56
CA ILE A 222 -2.68 5.01 -13.52
C ILE A 222 -3.62 6.15 -13.11
N LEU A 223 -3.30 6.87 -12.03
CA LEU A 223 -4.13 7.97 -11.52
C LEU A 223 -4.28 9.10 -12.54
N LEU A 224 -3.17 9.51 -13.17
CA LEU A 224 -3.21 10.49 -14.26
C LEU A 224 -4.06 9.98 -15.44
N ARG A 225 -3.95 8.71 -15.82
CA ARG A 225 -4.81 8.11 -16.86
C ARG A 225 -6.29 8.10 -16.49
N ARG A 226 -6.61 8.04 -15.19
CA ARG A 226 -7.99 8.14 -14.68
C ARG A 226 -8.45 9.58 -14.44
N GLY A 227 -7.65 10.57 -14.83
CA GLY A 227 -8.05 11.97 -14.79
C GLY A 227 -7.79 12.67 -13.46
N ALA A 228 -6.83 12.19 -12.66
CA ALA A 228 -6.41 12.90 -11.45
C ALA A 228 -6.04 14.37 -11.77
N ASP A 229 -6.59 15.28 -10.98
CA ASP A 229 -6.45 16.72 -11.20
C ASP A 229 -5.07 17.23 -10.78
N LEU A 230 -4.50 18.10 -11.62
CA LEU A 230 -3.22 18.75 -11.41
C LEU A 230 -3.35 20.25 -11.10
N SER A 231 -4.56 20.82 -11.17
CA SER A 231 -4.78 22.28 -11.07
C SER A 231 -4.32 22.89 -9.75
N GLY A 232 -4.39 22.12 -8.65
CA GLY A 232 -3.91 22.48 -7.32
C GLY A 232 -2.82 21.57 -6.79
N PHE A 233 -2.16 20.78 -7.65
CA PHE A 233 -1.12 19.85 -7.25
C PHE A 233 0.15 20.61 -6.87
N VAL A 234 0.66 20.35 -5.67
CA VAL A 234 1.96 20.85 -5.21
C VAL A 234 2.88 19.65 -5.07
N PHE A 235 4.07 19.71 -5.66
CA PHE A 235 5.04 18.62 -5.55
C PHE A 235 5.34 18.34 -4.06
N PRO A 236 4.92 17.17 -3.53
CA PRO A 236 5.01 16.90 -2.11
C PRO A 236 6.47 16.65 -1.73
N VAL A 237 6.93 17.30 -0.66
CA VAL A 237 8.20 16.97 -0.01
C VAL A 237 7.95 15.80 0.94
N PRO A 238 8.77 14.74 0.95
CA PRO A 238 8.70 13.73 2.00
C PRO A 238 8.85 14.42 3.35
N SER A 239 7.78 14.44 4.13
CA SER A 239 7.82 15.01 5.47
C SER A 239 8.64 14.10 6.38
N ASP A 240 9.21 14.62 7.46
CA ASP A 240 9.89 13.78 8.46
C ASP A 240 8.92 12.78 9.15
N SER A 241 7.61 12.94 8.95
CA SER A 241 6.59 11.96 9.36
C SER A 241 6.46 10.78 8.38
N ASP A 242 6.92 10.95 7.13
CA ASP A 242 6.95 9.91 6.10
C ASP A 242 8.21 9.03 6.29
N ARG A 243 8.20 8.23 7.36
CA ARG A 243 9.28 7.29 7.76
C ARG A 243 9.64 6.22 6.71
N TYR A 244 9.03 6.26 5.53
CA TYR A 244 9.21 5.27 4.47
C TYR A 244 10.68 5.11 4.06
N TRP A 245 11.40 6.22 3.91
CA TRP A 245 12.81 6.20 3.54
C TRP A 245 13.76 6.17 4.75
N ASP A 246 13.28 6.53 5.94
CA ASP A 246 14.10 6.61 7.16
C ASP A 246 14.21 5.25 7.88
N ASN A 247 13.16 4.42 7.84
CA ASN A 247 13.20 3.06 8.42
C ASN A 247 14.17 2.12 7.67
N ASN A 248 14.53 2.44 6.42
CA ASN A 248 15.55 1.71 5.65
C ASN A 248 17.00 2.11 6.01
N ARG A 249 17.21 3.14 6.85
CA ARG A 249 18.55 3.52 7.38
C ARG A 249 18.96 2.72 8.61
N GLN A 250 18.02 2.29 9.44
CA GLN A 250 18.32 1.49 10.62
C GLN A 250 18.03 0.03 10.29
N GLY A 251 19.10 -0.74 10.06
CA GLY A 251 19.03 -2.18 9.79
C GLY A 251 18.39 -2.94 10.95
N ASN A 252 17.06 -2.94 11.02
CA ASN A 252 16.35 -3.70 12.03
C ASN A 252 16.25 -5.15 11.55
N ASN A 253 17.22 -5.91 12.06
CA ASN A 253 17.37 -7.35 11.89
C ASN A 253 16.16 -8.07 12.49
N ASN A 254 15.17 -8.44 11.67
CA ASN A 254 14.62 -9.82 11.66
C ASN A 254 13.36 -10.09 10.81
N LEU A 255 12.88 -9.19 9.94
CA LEU A 255 11.72 -9.53 9.07
C LEU A 255 11.78 -9.07 7.61
N ASP A 256 12.87 -8.47 7.12
CA ASP A 256 12.89 -7.94 5.75
C ASP A 256 14.14 -8.30 4.94
N LYS A 257 14.37 -9.62 4.76
CA LYS A 257 15.35 -10.11 3.77
C LYS A 257 14.81 -10.09 2.33
N GLY A 258 13.62 -9.51 2.10
CA GLY A 258 12.86 -9.69 0.87
C GLY A 258 12.75 -8.49 -0.07
N ARG A 259 12.71 -7.24 0.42
CA ARG A 259 12.34 -6.13 -0.48
C ARG A 259 12.81 -4.73 -0.06
N SER A 260 14.09 -4.57 0.26
CA SER A 260 14.70 -3.23 0.28
C SER A 260 14.62 -2.60 -1.12
N VAL A 261 13.89 -1.49 -1.25
CA VAL A 261 13.88 -0.67 -2.47
C VAL A 261 15.31 -0.18 -2.70
N THR A 262 15.93 -0.58 -3.81
CA THR A 262 17.29 -0.14 -4.11
C THR A 262 17.31 1.38 -4.35
N LYS A 263 18.40 2.06 -3.96
CA LYS A 263 18.63 3.49 -4.27
C LYS A 263 18.33 3.83 -5.75
N LEU A 264 18.65 2.90 -6.65
CA LEU A 264 18.38 3.02 -8.08
C LEU A 264 16.87 2.99 -8.41
N THR A 265 16.11 2.09 -7.81
CA THR A 265 14.65 2.04 -7.97
C THR A 265 13.99 3.35 -7.48
N ALA A 266 14.49 3.92 -6.38
CA ALA A 266 14.05 5.21 -5.86
C ALA A 266 14.29 6.34 -6.86
N ALA A 267 15.55 6.50 -7.28
CA ALA A 267 15.99 7.56 -8.19
C ALA A 267 15.24 7.50 -9.53
N THR A 268 15.16 6.31 -10.13
CA THR A 268 14.46 6.11 -11.40
C THR A 268 12.94 6.27 -11.27
N GLY A 269 12.34 5.87 -10.16
CA GLY A 269 10.90 6.02 -9.91
C GLY A 269 10.49 7.47 -9.73
N LEU A 270 11.32 8.25 -9.05
CA LEU A 270 11.15 9.69 -8.89
C LEU A 270 11.30 10.42 -10.24
N LEU A 271 12.34 10.16 -11.01
CA LEU A 271 12.50 10.73 -12.37
C LEU A 271 11.32 10.37 -13.28
N ALA A 272 10.85 9.11 -13.23
CA ALA A 272 9.69 8.67 -14.01
C ALA A 272 8.40 9.37 -13.58
N THR A 273 8.26 9.67 -12.30
CA THR A 273 7.11 10.40 -11.76
C THR A 273 7.08 11.83 -12.29
N VAL A 274 8.22 12.54 -12.27
CA VAL A 274 8.33 13.90 -12.82
C VAL A 274 8.00 13.91 -14.31
N GLU A 275 8.61 13.01 -15.09
CA GLU A 275 8.34 12.89 -16.54
C GLU A 275 6.85 12.67 -16.82
N LEU A 276 6.18 11.80 -16.04
CA LEU A 276 4.75 11.55 -16.18
C LEU A 276 3.90 12.78 -15.85
N LEU A 277 4.23 13.53 -14.79
CA LEU A 277 3.53 14.77 -14.43
C LEU A 277 3.66 15.80 -15.56
N GLU A 278 4.88 16.00 -16.08
CA GLU A 278 5.15 16.92 -17.20
C GLU A 278 4.38 16.54 -18.47
N THR A 279 4.29 15.24 -18.80
CA THR A 279 3.50 14.77 -19.95
C THR A 279 2.00 15.08 -19.82
N ARG A 280 1.51 15.41 -18.62
CA ARG A 280 0.13 15.80 -18.33
C ARG A 280 -0.05 17.28 -18.03
N GLY A 281 0.95 18.10 -18.36
CA GLY A 281 0.85 19.55 -18.31
C GLY A 281 1.27 20.16 -16.96
N TYR A 282 1.75 19.35 -16.01
CA TYR A 282 2.43 19.90 -14.85
C TYR A 282 3.72 20.60 -15.31
N LYS A 283 3.95 21.82 -14.84
CA LYS A 283 5.19 22.55 -15.12
C LYS A 283 6.02 22.54 -13.86
N LEU A 284 7.09 21.76 -13.87
CA LEU A 284 8.07 21.78 -12.81
C LEU A 284 8.72 23.17 -12.77
N ASP A 285 8.84 23.76 -11.58
CA ASP A 285 9.55 25.02 -11.37
C ASP A 285 10.89 24.81 -10.63
N ARG A 286 11.61 25.91 -10.38
CA ARG A 286 12.92 25.85 -9.71
C ARG A 286 12.82 25.34 -8.27
N ASP A 287 11.75 25.68 -7.55
CA ASP A 287 11.58 25.26 -6.17
C ASP A 287 11.29 23.75 -6.10
N ASP A 288 10.48 23.23 -7.02
CA ASP A 288 10.24 21.80 -7.16
C ASP A 288 11.50 21.04 -7.58
N ALA A 289 12.26 21.57 -8.53
CA ALA A 289 13.55 21.00 -8.93
C ALA A 289 14.54 20.97 -7.75
N LEU A 290 14.57 22.01 -6.91
CA LEU A 290 15.39 22.03 -5.69
C LEU A 290 14.92 20.98 -4.67
N LYS A 291 13.61 20.81 -4.45
CA LYS A 291 13.08 19.73 -3.59
C LYS A 291 13.49 18.35 -4.11
N PHE A 292 13.40 18.15 -5.42
CA PHE A 292 13.83 16.93 -6.11
C PHE A 292 15.32 16.67 -5.91
N MET A 293 16.18 17.65 -6.18
CA MET A 293 17.64 17.50 -6.05
C MET A 293 18.04 17.31 -4.57
N GLY A 294 17.35 17.98 -3.66
CA GLY A 294 17.50 17.82 -2.21
C GLY A 294 17.16 16.41 -1.72
N PHE A 295 16.19 15.73 -2.34
CA PHE A 295 15.92 14.31 -2.05
C PHE A 295 17.10 13.41 -2.43
N PHE A 296 17.66 13.60 -3.62
CA PHE A 296 18.85 12.87 -4.05
C PHE A 296 20.03 13.07 -3.10
N ASP A 297 20.21 14.30 -2.59
CA ASP A 297 21.24 14.60 -1.60
C ASP A 297 20.95 13.98 -0.22
N LYS A 298 19.73 14.17 0.32
CA LYS A 298 19.30 13.65 1.63
C LYS A 298 19.54 12.14 1.74
N TYR A 299 19.29 11.40 0.67
CA TYR A 299 19.40 9.94 0.63
C TYR A 299 20.68 9.42 -0.04
N GLY A 300 21.59 10.30 -0.46
CA GLY A 300 22.85 9.93 -1.10
C GLY A 300 22.64 9.04 -2.32
N LEU A 301 21.78 9.49 -3.25
CA LEU A 301 21.39 8.76 -4.47
C LEU A 301 22.31 9.08 -5.65
N TYR A 302 23.58 9.35 -5.40
CA TYR A 302 24.61 9.54 -6.42
C TYR A 302 25.97 9.15 -5.87
N GLU A 303 26.96 9.09 -6.76
CA GLU A 303 28.34 8.71 -6.43
C GLU A 303 28.90 9.55 -5.27
N SER A 304 29.42 8.88 -4.24
CA SER A 304 30.16 9.54 -3.16
C SER A 304 31.59 9.80 -3.62
N THR A 305 32.16 10.95 -3.21
CA THR A 305 33.54 11.36 -3.51
C THR A 305 34.60 10.38 -3.02
N ASP A 306 34.25 9.49 -2.09
CA ASP A 306 35.19 8.62 -1.39
C ASP A 306 35.42 7.26 -2.07
N PHE A 307 34.62 6.93 -3.10
CA PHE A 307 34.79 5.68 -3.85
C PHE A 307 35.55 5.93 -5.14
N SER A 308 36.83 5.55 -5.18
CA SER A 308 37.52 5.30 -6.45
C SER A 308 36.88 4.08 -7.10
N THR A 309 35.95 4.27 -8.04
CA THR A 309 35.35 3.15 -8.76
C THR A 309 36.42 2.51 -9.63
N SER A 310 36.58 1.19 -9.53
CA SER A 310 37.50 0.47 -10.41
C SER A 310 36.99 0.58 -11.85
N LYS A 311 37.90 0.56 -12.82
CA LYS A 311 37.54 0.56 -14.24
C LYS A 311 36.53 -0.54 -14.60
N GLU A 312 36.59 -1.68 -13.92
CA GLU A 312 35.66 -2.79 -14.07
C GLU A 312 34.22 -2.43 -13.67
N VAL A 313 34.06 -1.67 -12.59
CA VAL A 313 32.76 -1.16 -12.13
C VAL A 313 32.21 -0.15 -13.14
N ASP A 314 33.04 0.75 -13.65
CA ASP A 314 32.63 1.74 -14.66
C ASP A 314 32.21 1.05 -15.98
N ASP A 315 33.01 0.09 -16.46
CA ASP A 315 32.73 -0.67 -17.68
C ASP A 315 31.41 -1.48 -17.55
N LEU A 316 31.17 -2.07 -16.38
CA LEU A 316 29.92 -2.78 -16.07
C LEU A 316 28.73 -1.82 -16.05
N VAL A 317 28.84 -0.69 -15.35
CA VAL A 317 27.80 0.33 -15.27
C VAL A 317 27.49 0.90 -16.66
N ASP A 318 28.51 1.14 -17.50
CA ASP A 318 28.32 1.59 -18.87
C ASP A 318 27.60 0.56 -19.74
N SER A 319 27.95 -0.72 -19.60
CA SER A 319 27.26 -1.80 -20.29
C SER A 319 25.78 -1.87 -19.87
N LEU A 320 25.50 -1.80 -18.56
CA LEU A 320 24.14 -1.80 -18.02
C LEU A 320 23.35 -0.57 -18.48
N PHE A 321 23.96 0.62 -18.42
CA PHE A 321 23.34 1.86 -18.85
C PHE A 321 23.02 1.83 -20.35
N LYS A 322 23.93 1.34 -21.20
CA LYS A 322 23.68 1.14 -22.64
C LYS A 322 22.56 0.14 -22.90
N GLN A 323 22.43 -0.92 -22.11
CA GLN A 323 21.32 -1.86 -22.22
C GLN A 323 19.98 -1.18 -21.89
N MET A 324 19.94 -0.35 -20.84
CA MET A 324 18.75 0.41 -20.47
C MET A 324 18.39 1.48 -21.51
N ALA A 325 19.39 2.18 -22.06
CA ALA A 325 19.20 3.28 -23.02
C ALA A 325 18.57 2.85 -24.36
N LYS A 326 18.44 1.55 -24.63
CA LYS A 326 17.73 1.02 -25.82
C LYS A 326 16.21 1.28 -25.77
N LYS A 327 15.64 1.66 -24.62
CA LYS A 327 14.22 2.03 -24.42
C LYS A 327 14.18 3.21 -23.43
N PRO A 328 14.10 4.47 -23.89
CA PRO A 328 14.76 5.59 -23.19
C PRO A 328 13.92 6.33 -22.14
N THR A 329 12.70 5.91 -21.82
CA THR A 329 11.88 6.66 -20.84
C THR A 329 12.35 6.40 -19.40
N TYR A 330 12.12 7.35 -18.48
CA TYR A 330 12.43 7.10 -17.07
C TYR A 330 11.63 5.93 -16.48
N MET A 331 10.43 5.69 -17.02
CA MET A 331 9.64 4.49 -16.72
C MET A 331 10.35 3.19 -17.13
N ASP A 332 11.08 3.18 -18.25
CA ASP A 332 11.84 2.00 -18.69
C ASP A 332 13.05 1.76 -17.78
N TYR A 333 13.76 2.82 -17.38
CA TYR A 333 14.80 2.75 -16.34
C TYR A 333 14.25 2.18 -15.03
N PHE A 334 13.08 2.65 -14.57
CA PHE A 334 12.43 2.16 -13.36
C PHE A 334 12.06 0.67 -13.44
N LYS A 335 11.48 0.22 -14.56
CA LYS A 335 11.15 -1.20 -14.76
C LYS A 335 12.38 -2.08 -14.77
N PHE A 336 13.46 -1.62 -15.41
CA PHE A 336 14.73 -2.33 -15.42
C PHE A 336 15.35 -2.39 -14.02
N ALA A 337 15.37 -1.26 -13.29
CA ALA A 337 15.85 -1.17 -11.92
C ALA A 337 15.06 -2.07 -10.95
N SER A 338 13.76 -2.24 -11.19
CA SER A 338 12.88 -3.09 -10.41
C SER A 338 12.99 -4.58 -10.76
N SER A 339 13.74 -4.94 -11.81
CA SER A 339 13.83 -6.32 -12.30
C SER A 339 14.69 -7.21 -11.38
N TYR A 340 14.26 -8.46 -11.22
CA TYR A 340 15.02 -9.47 -10.47
C TYR A 340 16.40 -9.73 -11.08
N LYS A 341 16.53 -9.64 -12.40
CA LYS A 341 17.80 -9.82 -13.12
C LYS A 341 18.85 -8.81 -12.65
N LEU A 342 18.48 -7.54 -12.51
CA LEU A 342 19.42 -6.53 -12.03
C LEU A 342 19.78 -6.74 -10.55
N ARG A 343 18.82 -7.13 -9.72
CA ARG A 343 19.09 -7.46 -8.30
C ARG A 343 20.14 -8.57 -8.15
N LYS A 344 20.12 -9.56 -9.05
CA LYS A 344 21.11 -10.65 -9.08
C LYS A 344 22.48 -10.13 -9.50
N ILE A 345 22.56 -9.32 -10.56
CA ILE A 345 23.82 -8.75 -11.08
C ILE A 345 24.46 -7.81 -10.06
N LEU A 346 23.68 -6.93 -9.43
CA LEU A 346 24.19 -5.97 -8.45
C LEU A 346 24.51 -6.60 -7.09
N HIS A 347 24.08 -7.84 -6.81
CA HIS A 347 24.38 -8.51 -5.54
C HIS A 347 25.90 -8.61 -5.28
N GLU A 348 26.70 -8.69 -6.34
CA GLU A 348 28.16 -8.85 -6.28
C GLU A 348 28.91 -7.51 -6.16
N CYS A 349 28.29 -6.36 -6.48
CA CYS A 349 28.90 -5.01 -6.45
C CYS A 349 27.87 -3.94 -6.03
N ARG A 350 27.30 -4.09 -4.83
CA ARG A 350 25.96 -3.55 -4.49
C ARG A 350 25.81 -2.03 -4.51
N GLU A 351 26.71 -1.31 -3.86
CA GLU A 351 26.48 0.11 -3.58
C GLU A 351 27.08 1.01 -4.66
N ALA A 352 28.36 0.82 -5.00
CA ALA A 352 29.06 1.65 -6.00
C ALA A 352 28.37 1.64 -7.37
N CYS A 353 28.01 0.46 -7.90
CA CYS A 353 27.30 0.35 -9.18
C CYS A 353 25.93 1.03 -9.13
N SER A 354 25.20 0.90 -8.01
CA SER A 354 23.89 1.53 -7.85
C SER A 354 24.01 3.06 -7.83
N LEU A 355 24.98 3.60 -7.09
CA LEU A 355 25.22 5.04 -7.00
C LEU A 355 25.67 5.65 -8.33
N LEU A 356 26.57 4.99 -9.05
CA LEU A 356 26.99 5.41 -10.39
C LEU A 356 25.85 5.36 -11.41
N LEU A 357 25.00 4.33 -11.34
CA LEU A 357 23.82 4.26 -12.20
C LEU A 357 22.84 5.39 -11.87
N CYS A 358 22.60 5.67 -10.58
CA CYS A 358 21.79 6.81 -10.19
C CYS A 358 22.38 8.13 -10.69
N GLU A 359 23.70 8.32 -10.56
CA GLU A 359 24.43 9.47 -11.08
C GLU A 359 24.11 9.65 -12.56
N LYS A 360 24.44 8.65 -13.40
CA LYS A 360 24.27 8.73 -14.86
C LYS A 360 22.82 8.96 -15.31
N VAL A 361 21.85 8.32 -14.66
CA VAL A 361 20.43 8.45 -15.03
C VAL A 361 19.88 9.84 -14.66
N SER A 362 20.34 10.42 -13.55
CA SER A 362 19.88 11.74 -13.08
C SER A 362 20.70 12.91 -13.64
N THR A 363 21.92 12.70 -14.18
CA THR A 363 22.80 13.78 -14.66
C THR A 363 22.12 14.74 -15.63
N LYS A 364 21.31 14.23 -16.55
CA LYS A 364 20.61 15.10 -17.51
C LYS A 364 19.69 16.07 -16.78
N PHE A 365 18.82 15.56 -15.91
CA PHE A 365 17.91 16.38 -15.11
C PHE A 365 18.67 17.45 -14.30
N PHE A 366 19.75 17.06 -13.61
CA PHE A 366 20.55 18.00 -12.82
C PHE A 366 21.18 19.09 -13.67
N ARG A 367 21.69 18.75 -14.86
CA ARG A 367 22.28 19.74 -15.79
C ARG A 367 21.24 20.71 -16.32
N ASP A 368 20.08 20.19 -16.74
CA ASP A 368 19.00 21.00 -17.29
C ASP A 368 18.54 22.07 -16.28
N TRP A 369 18.46 21.70 -14.99
CA TRP A 369 18.05 22.61 -13.91
C TRP A 369 19.17 23.48 -13.32
N ALA A 370 20.44 23.10 -13.48
CA ALA A 370 21.57 23.90 -12.99
C ALA A 370 22.06 24.95 -13.99
N LEU A 371 21.70 24.84 -15.27
CA LEU A 371 22.25 25.71 -16.33
C LEU A 371 21.92 27.19 -16.11
N ASP A 372 20.66 27.50 -15.83
CA ASP A 372 20.24 28.88 -15.60
C ASP A 372 20.78 29.45 -14.27
N PRO A 373 20.67 28.75 -13.13
CA PRO A 373 21.37 29.13 -11.89
C PRO A 373 22.86 29.41 -12.08
N PHE A 374 23.56 28.60 -12.87
CA PHE A 374 24.98 28.82 -13.15
C PHE A 374 25.22 30.10 -13.95
N LYS A 375 24.41 30.34 -15.00
CA LYS A 375 24.50 31.57 -15.80
C LYS A 375 24.24 32.81 -14.95
N GLU A 376 23.27 32.75 -14.04
CA GLU A 376 22.97 33.84 -13.09
C GLU A 376 24.16 34.14 -12.17
N LEU A 377 24.78 33.10 -11.59
CA LEU A 377 25.96 33.24 -10.73
C LEU A 377 27.16 33.85 -11.49
N MET A 378 27.26 33.57 -12.79
CA MET A 378 28.28 34.09 -13.69
C MET A 378 27.90 35.43 -14.35
N HIS A 379 26.75 36.00 -14.00
CA HIS A 379 26.20 37.22 -14.61
C HIS A 379 26.13 37.14 -16.15
N TYR A 380 25.79 35.97 -16.69
CA TYR A 380 25.66 35.68 -18.12
C TYR A 380 26.91 36.02 -18.95
N ARG A 381 28.09 36.04 -18.32
CA ARG A 381 29.36 36.39 -18.99
C ARG A 381 29.91 35.30 -19.90
N LEU A 382 29.44 34.06 -19.75
CA LEU A 382 29.90 32.91 -20.52
C LEU A 382 28.81 32.50 -21.53
N PRO A 383 29.18 32.23 -22.80
CA PRO A 383 28.28 31.60 -23.77
C PRO A 383 27.75 30.25 -23.27
N THR A 384 26.55 29.85 -23.72
CA THR A 384 25.93 28.57 -23.34
C THR A 384 26.84 27.37 -23.61
N GLU A 385 27.53 27.37 -24.76
CA GLU A 385 28.47 26.31 -25.16
C GLU A 385 29.62 26.14 -24.15
N CYS A 386 30.14 27.26 -23.62
CA CYS A 386 31.17 27.23 -22.58
C CYS A 386 30.63 26.68 -21.26
N CYS A 387 29.40 27.02 -20.89
CA CYS A 387 28.73 26.47 -19.71
C CYS A 387 28.56 24.95 -19.82
N GLU A 388 28.16 24.45 -20.99
CA GLU A 388 28.01 23.01 -21.25
C GLU A 388 29.34 22.26 -21.15
N ILE A 389 30.45 22.85 -21.58
CA ILE A 389 31.79 22.27 -21.44
C ILE A 389 32.17 22.14 -19.95
N VAL A 390 31.87 23.14 -19.13
CA VAL A 390 32.08 23.08 -17.68
C VAL A 390 31.22 21.97 -17.07
N PHE A 391 29.95 21.90 -17.45
CA PHE A 391 28.99 20.93 -16.90
C PHE A 391 29.34 19.48 -17.22
N LYS A 392 30.08 19.22 -18.31
CA LYS A 392 30.61 17.87 -18.61
C LYS A 392 31.56 17.34 -17.52
N LYS A 393 32.17 18.23 -16.73
CA LYS A 393 33.12 17.88 -15.67
C LYS A 393 32.52 17.88 -14.26
N LEU A 394 31.29 18.36 -14.10
CA LEU A 394 30.61 18.48 -12.80
C LEU A 394 29.80 17.23 -12.49
N LYS A 395 29.83 16.80 -11.22
CA LYS A 395 28.95 15.75 -10.68
C LYS A 395 27.61 16.34 -10.25
N ASN A 396 26.61 15.49 -10.03
CA ASN A 396 25.29 15.93 -9.57
C ASN A 396 25.33 16.72 -8.25
N LYS A 397 26.23 16.36 -7.33
CA LYS A 397 26.43 17.12 -6.09
C LYS A 397 26.86 18.57 -6.37
N ASP A 398 27.75 18.77 -7.33
CA ASP A 398 28.22 20.12 -7.72
C ASP A 398 27.09 20.92 -8.35
N LEU A 399 26.33 20.29 -9.26
CA LEU A 399 25.18 20.90 -9.92
C LEU A 399 24.10 21.30 -8.90
N PHE A 400 23.85 20.47 -7.90
CA PHE A 400 22.93 20.82 -6.82
C PHE A 400 23.42 21.99 -5.97
N ASN A 401 24.71 22.01 -5.61
CA ASN A 401 25.30 23.12 -4.87
C ASN A 401 25.21 24.45 -5.63
N ILE A 402 25.35 24.44 -6.96
CA ILE A 402 25.13 25.60 -7.83
C ILE A 402 23.69 26.11 -7.70
N CYS A 403 22.69 25.22 -7.79
CA CYS A 403 21.28 25.59 -7.63
C CYS A 403 21.00 26.19 -6.25
N LEU A 404 21.53 25.59 -5.17
CA LEU A 404 21.41 26.12 -3.81
C LEU A 404 22.03 27.52 -3.67
N ALA A 405 23.21 27.73 -4.25
CA ALA A 405 23.91 29.01 -4.19
C ALA A 405 23.14 30.13 -4.91
N ALA A 406 22.52 29.83 -6.05
CA ALA A 406 21.68 30.78 -6.76
C ALA A 406 20.40 31.13 -5.97
N ALA A 407 19.72 30.12 -5.43
CA ALA A 407 18.50 30.33 -4.62
C ALA A 407 18.77 31.18 -3.37
N GLY A 408 19.92 31.00 -2.72
CA GLY A 408 20.34 31.81 -1.57
C GLY A 408 20.69 33.26 -1.89
N ARG A 409 20.91 33.63 -3.16
CA ARG A 409 21.09 35.03 -3.59
C ARG A 409 19.76 35.71 -3.88
N SER A 410 18.78 34.98 -4.43
CA SER A 410 17.45 35.50 -4.74
C SER A 410 16.61 35.84 -3.51
N SER A 411 16.89 35.21 -2.34
CA SER A 411 16.21 35.52 -1.07
C SER A 411 16.80 36.70 -0.29
N ARG A 412 17.87 37.32 -0.80
CA ARG A 412 18.57 38.47 -0.18
C ARG A 412 18.41 39.78 -0.97
N GLN A 413 17.61 39.76 -2.04
CA GLN A 413 17.14 40.95 -2.77
C GLN A 413 15.68 41.17 -2.42
#